data_AF-A0A845LKB7-F1
#
_entry.id   AF-A0A845LKB7-F1
#
_cell.length_a   1.000
_cell.length_b   1.000
_cell.length_c   1.000
_cell.angle_alpha   90.00
_cell.angle_beta   90.00
_cell.angle_gamma   90.00
#
_symmetry.space_group_name_H-M   'P 1'
#
loop_
_entity.id
_entity.type
_entity.pdbx_description
1 polymer ?
#
loop_
_entity_poly.entity_id
_entity_poly.type
_entity_poly.pdbx_seq_one_letter_code
_entity_poly.pdbx_strand_id
1 'polypeptide(L)' 'MKIPYCERCGATDTQGAVCGHCDTMYCYDCMEKKQINMFVCKKCGRFICAACRTGMDDCDQVPVGSER' A
#
# COMPACT_ATOMS: atom_id res chain seq x y z
N MET A 1 6.51 -7.21 -8.09
CA MET A 1 5.35 -7.56 -8.95
C MET A 1 5.20 -6.49 -10.02
N LYS A 2 4.64 -6.78 -11.19
CA LYS A 2 4.32 -5.71 -12.16
C LYS A 2 2.96 -5.09 -11.80
N ILE A 3 2.89 -3.76 -11.76
CA ILE A 3 1.67 -2.99 -11.50
C ILE A 3 1.32 -2.14 -12.74
N PRO A 4 0.03 -1.97 -13.07
CA PRO A 4 -0.39 -1.17 -14.22
C PRO A 4 -0.14 0.33 -14.02
N TYR A 5 -0.19 0.82 -12.77
CA TYR A 5 -0.14 2.24 -12.44
C TYR A 5 0.39 2.47 -11.03
N CYS A 6 1.16 3.54 -10.82
CA CYS A 6 1.60 3.99 -9.50
C CYS A 6 0.80 5.24 -9.07
N GLU A 7 0.06 5.09 -7.98
CA GLU A 7 -0.83 6.12 -7.42
C GLU A 7 -0.09 7.36 -6.90
N ARG A 8 1.24 7.27 -6.73
CA ARG A 8 2.06 8.38 -6.25
C ARG A 8 2.67 9.23 -7.36
N CYS A 9 3.17 8.62 -8.42
CA CYS A 9 3.96 9.31 -9.45
C CYS A 9 3.38 9.18 -10.85
N GLY A 10 2.29 8.42 -11.03
CA GLY A 10 1.65 8.22 -12.31
C GLY A 10 2.37 7.26 -13.25
N ALA A 11 3.47 6.64 -12.82
CA ALA A 11 4.22 5.69 -13.65
C ALA A 11 3.36 4.47 -13.99
N THR A 12 3.35 4.09 -15.28
CA THR A 12 2.63 2.92 -15.78
C THR A 12 3.57 1.76 -16.08
N ASP A 13 3.02 0.55 -16.16
CA ASP A 13 3.75 -0.67 -16.56
C ASP A 13 5.04 -0.96 -15.77
N THR A 14 5.08 -0.52 -14.51
CA THR A 14 6.27 -0.54 -13.65
C THR A 14 6.23 -1.68 -12.63
N GLN A 15 7.34 -1.90 -11.94
CA GLN A 15 7.40 -2.85 -10.82
C GLN A 15 7.02 -2.16 -9.51
N GLY A 16 6.28 -2.87 -8.67
CA GLY A 16 5.79 -2.35 -7.41
C GLY A 16 5.11 -3.39 -6.54
N ALA A 17 4.44 -2.88 -5.51
CA ALA A 17 3.59 -3.64 -4.61
C ALA A 17 2.21 -3.00 -4.51
N VAL A 18 1.24 -3.85 -4.21
CA VAL A 18 -0.15 -3.47 -4.01
C VAL A 18 -0.45 -3.58 -2.52
N CYS A 19 -1.09 -2.56 -1.96
CA CYS A 19 -1.60 -2.64 -0.60
C CYS A 19 -2.74 -3.64 -0.56
N GLY A 20 -2.61 -4.73 0.19
CA GLY A 20 -3.64 -5.76 0.32
C GLY A 20 -4.88 -5.34 1.12
N HIS A 21 -5.00 -4.05 1.48
CA HIS A 21 -6.15 -3.46 2.18
C HIS A 21 -6.92 -2.44 1.35
N CYS A 22 -6.23 -1.49 0.73
CA CYS A 22 -6.87 -0.43 -0.05
C CYS A 22 -6.63 -0.55 -1.56
N ASP A 23 -5.99 -1.64 -2.00
CA ASP A 23 -5.62 -1.95 -3.38
C ASP A 23 -4.78 -0.87 -4.08
N THR A 24 -4.30 0.12 -3.32
CA THR A 24 -3.45 1.19 -3.83
C THR A 24 -2.10 0.61 -4.25
N MET A 25 -1.66 1.03 -5.43
CA MET A 25 -0.48 0.48 -6.10
C MET A 25 0.66 1.48 -6.08
N TYR A 26 1.85 1.02 -5.67
CA TYR A 26 3.02 1.87 -5.54
C TYR A 26 4.22 1.21 -6.21
N CYS A 27 4.94 1.97 -7.03
CA CYS A 27 6.16 1.48 -7.67
C CYS A 27 7.31 1.39 -6.66
N TYR A 28 8.25 0.48 -6.91
CA TYR A 28 9.41 0.31 -6.04
C TYR A 28 10.29 1.55 -6.00
N ASP A 29 10.44 2.28 -7.10
CA ASP A 29 11.17 3.56 -7.14
C ASP A 29 10.65 4.57 -6.11
N CYS A 30 9.32 4.68 -5.96
CA CYS A 30 8.71 5.57 -4.96
C CYS A 30 8.96 5.08 -3.53
N MET A 31 9.01 3.76 -3.32
CA MET A 31 9.33 3.19 -2.02
C MET A 31 10.81 3.37 -1.66
N GLU A 32 11.73 3.13 -2.61
CA GLU A 32 13.17 3.28 -2.41
C GLU A 32 13.57 4.74 -2.16
N LYS A 33 12.92 5.68 -2.84
CA LYS A 33 13.06 7.13 -2.58
C LYS A 33 12.43 7.55 -1.24
N LYS A 34 11.97 6.60 -0.42
CA LYS A 34 11.32 6.81 0.89
C LYS A 34 10.12 7.74 0.85
N GLN A 35 9.49 7.89 -0.32
CA GLN A 35 8.28 8.69 -0.45
C GLN A 35 7.04 7.93 0.05
N ILE A 36 7.13 6.60 0.11
CA ILE A 36 6.06 5.70 0.52
C ILE A 36 6.64 4.58 1.36
N ASN A 37 6.07 4.39 2.55
CA ASN A 37 6.40 3.26 3.40
C ASN A 37 5.35 2.17 3.24
N MET A 38 5.81 0.96 2.90
CA MET A 38 5.01 -0.26 2.91
C MET A 38 5.57 -1.24 3.94
N PHE A 39 4.67 -2.01 4.56
CA PHE A 39 5.00 -2.96 5.61
C PHE A 39 4.38 -4.31 5.30
N VAL A 40 5.01 -5.40 5.72
CA VAL A 40 4.41 -6.73 5.63
C VAL A 40 3.59 -6.97 6.90
N CYS A 41 2.30 -7.25 6.74
CA CYS A 41 1.45 -7.69 7.84
C CYS A 41 1.92 -9.07 8.33
N LYS A 42 2.32 -9.19 9.60
CA LYS A 42 2.81 -10.46 10.15
C LYS A 42 1.73 -11.54 10.29
N LYS A 43 0.45 -11.16 10.27
CA LYS A 43 -0.68 -12.09 10.39
C LYS A 43 -1.09 -12.69 9.05
N CYS A 44 -1.34 -11.86 8.04
CA CYS A 44 -1.81 -12.33 6.73
C CYS A 44 -0.72 -12.36 5.64
N GLY A 45 0.50 -11.88 5.93
CA GLY A 45 1.63 -11.86 4.99
C GLY A 45 1.51 -10.85 3.85
N ARG A 46 0.46 -10.03 3.80
CA ARG A 46 0.21 -9.03 2.74
C ARG A 46 0.98 -7.74 2.97
N PHE A 47 1.27 -7.02 1.89
CA PHE A 47 1.84 -5.67 1.95
C PHE A 47 0.77 -4.64 2.30
N ILE A 48 1.05 -3.78 3.28
CA ILE A 48 0.14 -2.75 3.79
C ILE A 48 0.84 -1.39 3.71
N CYS A 49 0.17 -0.37 3.18
CA CYS A 49 0.73 0.99 3.14
C CYS A 49 0.71 1.62 4.54
N ALA A 50 1.59 2.60 4.79
CA ALA A 50 1.64 3.30 6.07
C ALA A 50 0.31 3.95 6.47
N ALA A 51 -0.44 4.47 5.50
CA ALA A 51 -1.76 5.07 5.76
C ALA A 51 -2.74 4.04 6.35
N CYS A 52 -2.83 2.85 5.75
CA CYS A 52 -3.64 1.76 6.32
C CYS A 52 -3.08 1.30 7.66
N ARG A 53 -1.76 1.19 7.83
CA ARG A 53 -1.17 0.73 9.09
C ARG A 53 -1.49 1.67 10.28
N THR A 54 -1.45 2.98 10.09
CA THR A 54 -1.72 3.94 11.18
C THR A 54 -3.17 3.85 11.70
N GLY A 55 -4.10 3.34 10.90
CA GLY A 55 -5.49 3.15 11.28
C GLY A 55 -5.87 1.72 11.68
N MET A 56 -4.90 0.80 11.80
CA MET A 56 -5.17 -0.64 11.99
C MET A 56 -4.22 -1.26 13.02
N ASP A 57 -4.76 -1.77 14.14
CA ASP A 57 -4.02 -2.64 15.07
C ASP A 57 -3.88 -4.08 14.53
N ASP A 58 -4.80 -4.49 13.64
CA ASP A 58 -4.85 -5.79 13.01
C ASP A 58 -5.28 -5.66 11.54
N CYS A 59 -4.83 -6.58 10.69
CA CYS A 59 -5.15 -6.61 9.26
C CYS A 59 -6.63 -6.94 8.97
N ASP A 60 -7.39 -7.31 10.00
CA ASP A 60 -8.84 -7.51 9.91
C ASP A 60 -9.65 -6.26 10.32
N GLN A 61 -9.01 -5.26 10.94
CA GLN A 61 -9.68 -4.05 11.38
C GLN A 61 -9.62 -2.99 10.28
N VAL A 62 -10.54 -3.01 9.33
CA VAL A 62 -10.74 -1.82 8.49
C VAL A 62 -11.37 -0.73 9.35
N PRO A 63 -10.81 0.48 9.45
CA PRO A 63 -11.58 1.62 9.93
C PRO A 63 -12.69 1.85 8.90
N VAL A 64 -13.87 1.30 9.19
CA VAL A 64 -15.10 1.57 8.45
C VAL A 64 -15.42 3.05 8.68
N GLY A 65 -15.15 3.88 7.69
CA GLY A 65 -15.60 5.26 7.64
C GLY A 65 -14.53 6.31 7.95
N SER A 66 -13.94 6.83 6.89
CA SER A 66 -14.09 8.28 6.67
C SER A 66 -15.05 8.45 5.51
N GLU A 67 -16.33 8.16 5.75
CA GLU A 67 -17.41 8.72 4.94
C GLU A 67 -17.46 10.22 5.23
N ARG A 68 -16.89 11.02 4.33
CA ARG A 68 -17.43 12.32 3.88
C ARG A 68 -16.60 12.93 2.77
#